data_AF-A0A7X7A0F2-F1
#
_entry.id   AF-A0A7X7A0F2-F1
#
_cell.length_a   1.000
_cell.length_b   1.000
_cell.length_c   1.000
_cell.angle_alpha   90.00
_cell.angle_beta   90.00
_cell.angle_gamma   90.00
#
_symmetry.space_group_name_H-M   'P 1'
#
loop_
_entity.id
_entity.type
_entity.pdbx_description
1 polymer ?
#
loop_
_entity_poly.entity_id
_entity_poly.type
_entity_poly.pdbx_seq_one_letter_code
_entity_poly.pdbx_strand_id
1 'polypeptide(L)'
;INIYLDQDILWLSIIGNNDDTQKKISLLSEEISIPAPVTKKIDHSLSAGEQKMVKGKDTVIIKKYRVIEEDGEVVEKVLLAEERHLGYATIIYTGPGTINK
;
A
#
# COMPACT_ATOMS: atom_id res chain seq x y z
N ILE A 1 28.75 14.70 -0.43
CA ILE A 1 27.64 14.67 0.56
C ILE A 1 28.13 15.45 1.76
N ASN A 2 27.47 16.54 2.12
CA ASN A 2 27.77 17.28 3.34
C ASN A 2 26.73 16.90 4.39
N ILE A 3 27.20 16.46 5.56
CA ILE A 3 26.37 16.01 6.67
C ILE A 3 26.66 16.91 7.86
N TYR A 4 25.63 17.53 8.42
CA TYR A 4 25.71 18.36 9.61
C TYR A 4 24.65 17.93 10.62
N LEU A 5 25.05 17.82 11.88
CA LEU A 5 24.15 17.48 12.99
C LEU A 5 24.00 18.74 13.87
N ASP A 6 22.76 19.20 14.01
CA ASP A 6 22.41 20.29 14.93
C ASP A 6 21.45 19.76 15.98
N GLN A 7 21.96 19.52 17.19
CA GLN A 7 21.22 18.83 18.25
C GLN A 7 20.66 17.48 17.75
N ASP A 8 19.33 17.38 17.65
CA ASP A 8 18.60 16.18 17.20
C ASP A 8 18.20 16.25 15.72
N ILE A 9 18.66 17.27 14.97
CA ILE A 9 18.33 17.50 13.57
C ILE A 9 19.50 17.12 12.66
N LEU A 10 19.26 16.19 11.75
CA LEU A 10 20.21 15.79 10.71
C LEU A 10 19.98 16.62 9.43
N TRP A 11 20.93 17.48 9.09
CA TRP A 11 20.95 18.23 7.84
C TRP A 11 21.79 17.50 6.79
N LEU A 12 21.15 17.11 5.69
CA LEU A 12 21.76 16.40 4.56
C LEU A 12 21.75 17.32 3.32
N SER A 13 22.94 17.66 2.81
CA SER A 13 23.09 18.34 1.52
C SER A 13 23.78 17.42 0.51
N ILE A 14 23.03 17.02 -0.51
CA ILE A 14 23.51 16.23 -1.64
C ILE A 14 23.63 17.17 -2.84
N ILE A 15 24.86 17.57 -3.14
CA ILE A 15 25.19 18.31 -4.36
C ILE A 15 25.59 17.26 -5.40
N GLY A 16 24.69 16.98 -6.34
CA GLY A 16 24.98 16.15 -7.51
C GLY A 16 25.74 16.96 -8.55
N ASN A 17 26.76 16.37 -9.16
CA ASN A 17 27.40 16.95 -10.34
C ASN A 17 26.53 16.61 -11.56
N ASN A 18 26.02 17.62 -12.25
CA ASN A 18 25.06 17.48 -13.36
C ASN A 18 25.78 17.33 -14.71
N ASP A 19 26.91 16.60 -14.73
CA ASP A 19 27.79 16.49 -15.89
C ASP A 19 27.33 15.41 -16.90
N ASP A 20 26.34 14.57 -16.56
CA ASP A 20 25.81 13.53 -17.43
C ASP A 20 24.34 13.85 -17.78
N THR A 21 24.14 14.70 -18.79
CA THR A 21 22.82 15.19 -19.22
C THR A 21 21.91 14.11 -19.80
N GLN A 22 22.42 12.89 -19.98
CA GLN A 22 21.68 11.76 -20.55
C GLN A 22 21.09 10.82 -19.50
N LYS A 23 21.52 10.91 -18.24
CA LYS A 23 21.04 10.02 -17.17
C LYS A 23 20.23 10.76 -16.14
N LYS A 24 18.96 10.37 -16.00
CA LYS A 24 18.06 10.92 -14.98
C LYS A 24 17.76 9.86 -13.93
N ILE A 25 18.11 10.15 -12.69
CA ILE A 25 17.75 9.32 -11.53
C ILE A 25 16.53 9.94 -10.86
N SER A 26 15.49 9.15 -10.64
CA SER A 26 14.26 9.59 -9.98
C SER A 26 13.78 8.59 -8.93
N LEU A 27 12.94 9.08 -8.01
CA LEU A 27 12.23 8.27 -7.05
C LEU A 27 10.78 8.12 -7.51
N LEU A 28 10.34 6.88 -7.70
CA LEU A 28 8.96 6.56 -8.07
C LEU A 28 8.25 5.87 -6.90
N SER A 29 6.99 6.25 -6.65
CA SER A 29 6.13 5.59 -5.66
C SER A 29 4.94 4.96 -6.38
N GLU A 30 4.73 3.67 -6.17
CA GLU A 30 3.59 2.92 -6.70
C GLU A 30 2.73 2.43 -5.53
N GLU A 31 1.43 2.72 -5.58
CA GLU A 31 0.45 2.25 -4.60
C GLU A 31 -0.40 1.13 -5.21
N ILE A 32 -0.50 0.02 -4.47
CA ILE A 32 -1.31 -1.13 -4.85
C ILE A 32 -2.37 -1.33 -3.76
N SER A 33 -3.64 -1.19 -4.14
CA SER A 33 -4.76 -1.53 -3.27
C SER A 33 -5.26 -2.95 -3.55
N ILE A 34 -5.31 -3.77 -2.50
CA ILE A 34 -5.85 -5.13 -2.52
C ILE A 34 -7.21 -5.10 -1.81
N PRO A 35 -8.32 -5.33 -2.53
CA PRO A 35 -9.65 -5.30 -1.96
C PRO A 35 -9.83 -6.23 -0.76
N ALA A 36 -10.52 -5.76 0.27
CA ALA A 36 -10.85 -6.56 1.44
C ALA A 36 -11.67 -7.80 1.03
N PRO A 37 -11.27 -9.02 1.44
CA PRO A 37 -12.05 -10.21 1.16
C PRO A 37 -13.40 -10.15 1.89
N VAL A 38 -14.44 -10.72 1.29
CA VAL A 38 -15.77 -10.81 1.90
C VAL A 38 -15.93 -12.18 2.54
N THR A 39 -16.23 -12.22 3.83
CA THR A 39 -16.52 -13.44 4.59
C THR A 39 -17.98 -13.44 5.04
N LYS A 40 -18.64 -14.59 5.00
CA LYS A 40 -19.99 -14.77 5.53
C LYS A 40 -19.96 -15.51 6.85
N LYS A 41 -20.74 -15.07 7.83
CA LYS A 41 -20.89 -15.72 9.14
C LYS A 41 -22.37 -15.81 9.51
N ILE A 42 -22.75 -16.86 10.23
CA ILE A 42 -24.10 -16.98 10.79
C ILE A 42 -24.12 -16.23 12.12
N ASP A 43 -25.13 -15.40 12.33
CA ASP A 43 -25.38 -14.70 13.60
C ASP A 43 -26.78 -15.06 14.11
N HIS A 44 -26.84 -15.81 15.20
CA HIS A 44 -28.09 -16.27 15.81
C HIS A 44 -28.89 -15.16 16.50
N SER A 45 -28.29 -13.97 16.68
CA SER A 45 -29.03 -12.80 17.18
C SER A 45 -29.85 -12.11 16.10
N LEU A 46 -29.57 -12.39 14.81
CA LEU A 46 -30.30 -11.85 13.68
C LEU A 46 -31.51 -12.73 13.33
N SER A 47 -32.58 -12.11 12.86
CA SER A 47 -33.76 -12.83 12.38
C SER A 47 -33.45 -13.61 11.09
N ALA A 48 -34.24 -14.64 10.80
CA ALA A 48 -34.09 -15.40 9.56
C ALA A 48 -34.19 -14.47 8.32
N GLY A 49 -33.18 -14.52 7.45
CA GLY A 49 -33.09 -13.66 6.26
C GLY A 49 -32.52 -12.26 6.51
N GLU A 50 -32.37 -11.84 7.78
CA GLU A 50 -31.73 -10.57 8.12
C GLU A 50 -30.22 -10.62 7.86
N GLN A 51 -29.66 -9.51 7.39
CA GLN A 51 -28.23 -9.38 7.12
C GLN A 51 -27.66 -8.10 7.72
N LYS A 52 -26.46 -8.23 8.28
CA LYS A 52 -25.67 -7.11 8.79
C LYS A 52 -24.28 -7.15 8.18
N MET A 53 -23.88 -6.07 7.53
CA MET A 53 -22.54 -5.94 6.95
C MET A 53 -21.64 -5.10 7.85
N VAL A 54 -20.46 -5.63 8.18
CA VAL A 54 -19.36 -4.90 8.80
C VAL A 54 -18.30 -4.68 7.72
N LYS A 55 -18.14 -3.44 7.27
CA LYS A 55 -17.20 -3.08 6.20
C LYS A 55 -15.77 -3.31 6.66
N GLY A 56 -15.02 -4.04 5.82
CA GLY A 56 -13.59 -4.26 5.98
C GLY A 56 -12.76 -3.07 5.55
N LYS A 57 -11.44 -3.24 5.58
CA LYS A 57 -10.46 -2.28 5.06
C LYS A 57 -9.55 -3.00 4.07
N ASP A 58 -9.27 -2.37 2.94
CA ASP A 58 -8.35 -2.89 1.93
C ASP A 58 -6.92 -2.94 2.47
N THR A 59 -6.11 -3.85 1.93
CA THR A 59 -4.66 -3.84 2.19
C THR A 59 -4.00 -2.92 1.18
N VAL A 60 -3.17 -1.99 1.65
CA VAL A 60 -2.42 -1.08 0.79
C VAL A 60 -0.94 -1.45 0.85
N ILE A 61 -0.32 -1.63 -0.30
CA ILE A 61 1.12 -1.85 -0.44
C ILE A 61 1.71 -0.66 -1.19
N ILE A 62 2.65 0.03 -0.56
CA ILE A 62 3.37 1.14 -1.16
C ILE A 62 4.78 0.67 -1.49
N LYS A 63 5.18 0.77 -2.76
CA LYS A 63 6.52 0.40 -3.23
C LYS A 63 7.24 1.63 -3.71
N LYS A 64 8.47 1.82 -3.21
CA LYS A 64 9.34 2.93 -3.60
C LYS A 64 10.50 2.41 -4.43
N TYR A 65 10.75 3.02 -5.56
CA TYR A 65 11.76 2.59 -6.53
C TYR A 65 12.76 3.70 -6.85
N ARG A 66 14.02 3.33 -7.02
CA ARG A 66 14.98 4.13 -7.81
C ARG A 66 14.75 3.78 -9.27
N VAL A 67 14.52 4.79 -10.10
CA VAL A 67 14.41 4.64 -11.55
C VAL A 67 15.56 5.41 -12.19
N ILE A 68 16.31 4.74 -13.06
CA ILE A 68 17.30 5.39 -13.94
C ILE A 68 16.74 5.38 -15.35
N GLU A 69 16.64 6.58 -15.91
CA GLU A 69 16.27 6.84 -17.29
C GLU A 69 17.51 7.27 -18.08
N GLU A 70 17.74 6.67 -19.24
CA GLU A 70 18.75 7.09 -20.23
C GLU A 70 18.04 7.40 -21.54
N ASP A 71 18.28 8.58 -22.11
CA ASP A 71 17.61 9.06 -23.34
C ASP A 71 16.06 8.98 -23.30
N GLY A 72 15.48 9.08 -22.11
CA GLY A 72 14.02 9.03 -21.89
C GLY A 72 13.44 7.62 -21.73
N GLU A 73 14.26 6.56 -21.82
CA GLU A 73 13.85 5.18 -21.57
C GLU A 73 14.31 4.69 -20.20
N VAL A 74 13.47 3.93 -19.51
CA VAL A 74 13.82 3.32 -18.22
C VAL A 74 14.79 2.16 -18.45
N VAL A 75 16.05 2.35 -18.08
CA VAL A 75 17.09 1.31 -18.18
C VAL A 75 17.25 0.52 -16.89
N GLU A 76 16.86 1.09 -15.74
CA GLU A 76 16.94 0.42 -14.46
C GLU A 76 15.80 0.83 -13.54
N LYS A 77 15.18 -0.15 -12.87
CA LYS A 77 14.18 0.07 -11.81
C LYS A 77 14.51 -0.86 -10.63
N VAL A 78 14.93 -0.27 -9.52
CA VAL A 78 15.33 -1.00 -8.30
C VAL A 78 14.34 -0.72 -7.18
N LEU A 79 13.77 -1.75 -6.58
CA LEU A 79 12.94 -1.63 -5.38
C LEU A 79 13.82 -1.21 -4.21
N LEU A 80 13.51 -0.07 -3.59
CA LEU A 80 14.22 0.46 -2.43
C LEU A 80 13.51 0.11 -1.12
N ALA A 81 12.18 0.22 -1.11
CA ALA A 81 11.37 -0.03 0.07
C ALA A 81 9.98 -0.53 -0.30
N GLU A 82 9.41 -1.34 0.59
CA GLU A 82 8.03 -1.78 0.54
C GLU A 82 7.39 -1.56 1.92
N GLU A 83 6.27 -0.84 1.94
CA GLU A 83 5.47 -0.61 3.13
C GLU A 83 4.13 -1.31 2.96
N ARG A 84 3.68 -2.02 4.01
CA ARG A 84 2.41 -2.76 3.99
C ARG A 84 1.48 -2.25 5.07
N HIS A 85 0.33 -1.74 4.67
CA HIS A 85 -0.77 -1.38 5.57
C HIS A 85 -1.84 -2.45 5.47
N LEU A 86 -1.81 -3.40 6.42
CA LEU A 86 -2.71 -4.54 6.41
C LEU A 86 -4.16 -4.11 6.62
N GLY A 87 -5.02 -4.58 5.72
CA GLY A 87 -6.46 -4.48 5.80
C GLY A 87 -7.08 -5.63 6.60
N TYR A 88 -8.40 -5.63 6.67
CA TYR A 88 -9.18 -6.71 7.28
C TYR A 88 -10.46 -6.97 6.50
N ALA A 89 -10.96 -8.20 6.58
CA ALA A 89 -12.10 -8.66 5.80
C ALA A 89 -13.38 -7.87 6.06
N THR A 90 -14.21 -7.73 5.03
CA THR A 90 -15.62 -7.37 5.18
C THR A 90 -16.37 -8.60 5.67
N ILE A 91 -17.18 -8.46 6.71
CA ILE A 91 -17.97 -9.57 7.26
C ILE A 91 -19.46 -9.30 6.99
N ILE A 92 -20.12 -10.26 6.35
CA ILE A 92 -21.58 -10.29 6.22
C ILE A 92 -22.10 -11.32 7.22
N TYR A 93 -22.80 -10.84 8.24
CA TYR A 93 -23.54 -11.66 9.16
C TYR A 93 -24.93 -11.93 8.58
N THR A 94 -25.35 -13.18 8.57
CA THR A 94 -26.69 -13.59 8.11
C THR A 94 -27.39 -14.35 9.24
N GLY A 95 -28.66 -14.04 9.48
CA GLY A 95 -29.46 -14.79 10.43
C GLY A 95 -29.66 -16.25 9.99
N PRO A 96 -29.80 -17.19 10.93
CA PRO A 96 -30.01 -18.60 10.60
C PRO A 96 -31.28 -18.75 9.75
N GLY A 97 -31.17 -19.47 8.63
CA GLY A 97 -32.34 -19.78 7.81
C GLY A 97 -33.33 -20.66 8.56
N THR A 98 -34.63 -20.44 8.38
CA THR A 98 -35.64 -21.43 8.75
C THR A 98 -35.50 -22.62 7.80
N ILE A 99 -34.91 -23.72 8.26
CA ILE A 99 -35.12 -25.01 7.61
C ILE A 99 -36.58 -25.38 7.90
N ASN A 100 -37.51 -24.94 7.04
CA ASN A 100 -38.81 -25.57 6.96
C ASN A 100 -38.57 -26.91 6.25
N LYS A 101 -38.42 -27.96 7.06
CA LYS A 101 -38.33 -29.34 6.61
C LYS A 101 -39.71 -29.93 6.43
#